data_AF-A0A925ETJ7-F1
#
_entry.id   AF-A0A925ETJ7-F1
#
_cell.length_a   1.000
_cell.length_b   1.000
_cell.length_c   1.000
_cell.angle_alpha   90.00
_cell.angle_beta   90.00
_cell.angle_gamma   90.00
#
_symmetry.space_group_name_H-M   'P 1'
#
loop_
_entity.id
_entity.type
_entity.pdbx_description
1 polymer ?
#
loop_
_entity_poly.entity_id
_entity_poly.type
_entity_poly.pdbx_seq_one_letter_code
_entity_poly.pdbx_strand_id
1 'polypeptide(L)'
;MKLTSFQVESGLELATNGLAYVAIFSLFFSFTNFLFLSAIFSGIALILSPLVILQGLAKHKSLAIFFIGFIYFFVVALLYDPSAFIDFDFYRRDGNLFISFAPLMALPLFQSLGEKFWKTESLIKGLIIISLFTNIPLLIYWLATGNLYTPENGLAEAGYFSALFLSTNAAGGFFAVLLSLSTVYLFQPKERWWGIVSCLMLGFMLYETSSRGSLYGWFLAVLLCVLFKRWQFRFFSIMLPGLAVILLFAGAVLSLEQPREAKAYDEALAQGQLSFGADIGEKEANWQIRTQVLWPRALDLALQSPLFGIGFGAYDDRPVELEEYIPGLTSFNKNGDHIHSDAHAHNSYLHMFAECGVIGLSIFLGMLYSVLMTISKISNSRLCFGLTLAFWTLTFASLSEHRWVSPSNALPFFLILLLALIENGEVAQVTHEEL
;
A
#
# COMPACT_ATOMS: atom_id res chain seq x y z
N MET A 1 0.26 38.62 -32.60
CA MET A 1 0.35 37.18 -32.27
C MET A 1 0.57 36.99 -30.75
N LYS A 2 -0.36 37.51 -29.92
CA LYS A 2 -0.32 37.47 -28.43
C LYS A 2 -1.50 36.67 -27.82
N LEU A 3 -2.33 36.06 -28.66
CA LEU A 3 -3.53 35.31 -28.25
C LEU A 3 -3.25 33.83 -27.93
N THR A 4 -2.04 33.34 -28.16
CA THR A 4 -1.70 31.92 -28.00
C THR A 4 -1.22 31.54 -26.60
N SER A 5 -0.59 32.44 -25.83
CA SER A 5 -0.07 32.09 -24.49
C SER A 5 -1.19 32.00 -23.44
N PHE A 6 -2.14 32.95 -23.45
CA PHE A 6 -3.23 32.99 -22.47
C PHE A 6 -4.20 31.81 -22.60
N GLN A 7 -4.50 31.38 -23.83
CA GLN A 7 -5.41 30.24 -24.05
C GLN A 7 -4.77 28.91 -23.61
N VAL A 8 -3.46 28.73 -23.81
CA VAL A 8 -2.75 27.51 -23.40
C VAL A 8 -2.67 27.38 -21.88
N GLU A 9 -2.40 28.47 -21.16
CA GLU A 9 -2.38 28.47 -19.68
C GLU A 9 -3.76 28.12 -19.10
N SER A 10 -4.83 28.70 -19.66
CA SER A 10 -6.21 28.41 -19.21
C SER A 10 -6.64 26.95 -19.44
N GLY A 11 -6.19 26.33 -20.54
CA GLY A 11 -6.48 24.93 -20.85
C GLY A 11 -5.75 23.95 -19.94
N LEU A 12 -4.48 24.24 -19.61
CA LEU A 12 -3.69 23.42 -18.68
C LEU A 12 -4.25 23.50 -17.26
N GLU A 13 -4.60 24.70 -16.80
CA GLU A 13 -5.23 24.90 -15.50
C GLU A 13 -6.54 24.10 -15.40
N LEU A 14 -7.41 24.17 -16.42
CA LEU A 14 -8.65 23.40 -16.48
C LEU A 14 -8.40 21.87 -16.41
N ALA A 15 -7.41 21.37 -17.15
CA ALA A 15 -7.05 19.95 -17.13
C ALA A 15 -6.55 19.50 -15.75
N THR A 16 -5.67 20.28 -15.12
CA THR A 16 -5.15 19.99 -13.77
C THR A 16 -6.25 20.02 -12.71
N ASN A 17 -7.17 21.00 -12.77
CA ASN A 17 -8.38 21.04 -11.93
C ASN A 17 -9.22 19.78 -12.12
N GLY A 18 -9.45 19.36 -13.36
CA GLY A 18 -10.17 18.12 -13.69
C GLY A 18 -9.53 16.89 -13.05
N LEU A 19 -8.21 16.74 -13.17
CA LEU A 19 -7.48 15.63 -12.55
C LEU A 19 -7.59 15.64 -11.01
N ALA A 20 -7.56 16.83 -10.39
CA ALA A 20 -7.71 16.95 -8.94
C ALA A 20 -9.12 16.51 -8.49
N TYR A 21 -10.17 16.83 -9.25
CA TYR A 21 -11.50 16.32 -9.00
C TYR A 21 -11.60 14.80 -9.17
N VAL A 22 -10.90 14.22 -10.14
CA VAL A 22 -10.83 12.76 -10.30
C VAL A 22 -10.10 12.11 -9.12
N ALA A 23 -9.00 12.70 -8.63
CA ALA A 23 -8.32 12.23 -7.43
C ALA A 23 -9.23 12.26 -6.19
N ILE A 24 -9.99 13.35 -6.02
CA ILE A 24 -10.97 13.48 -4.94
C ILE A 24 -12.09 12.45 -5.09
N PHE A 25 -12.62 12.26 -6.30
CA PHE A 25 -13.62 11.24 -6.58
C PHE A 25 -13.10 9.85 -6.22
N SER A 26 -11.92 9.48 -6.70
CA SER A 26 -11.26 8.21 -6.37
C SER A 26 -11.04 8.04 -4.86
N LEU A 27 -10.67 9.11 -4.14
CA LEU A 27 -10.55 9.08 -2.68
C LEU A 27 -11.89 8.73 -2.02
N PHE A 28 -12.98 9.36 -2.45
CA PHE A 28 -14.30 9.13 -1.91
C PHE A 28 -14.91 7.77 -2.27
N PHE A 29 -14.32 7.02 -3.19
CA PHE A 29 -14.68 5.63 -3.49
C PHE A 29 -13.74 4.59 -2.88
N SER A 30 -12.74 5.01 -2.08
CA SER A 30 -11.81 4.09 -1.41
C SER A 30 -12.42 3.27 -0.28
N PHE A 31 -13.67 3.54 0.12
CA PHE A 31 -14.38 2.82 1.18
C PHE A 31 -14.90 1.44 0.77
N THR A 32 -14.67 1.02 -0.48
CA THR A 32 -15.03 -0.29 -0.99
C THR A 32 -14.02 -0.78 -2.03
N ASN A 33 -13.88 -2.10 -2.18
CA ASN A 33 -13.18 -2.74 -3.30
C ASN A 33 -14.11 -3.55 -4.22
N PHE A 34 -15.43 -3.45 -4.06
CA PHE A 34 -16.39 -4.01 -5.01
C PHE A 34 -16.44 -3.23 -6.33
N LEU A 35 -16.09 -1.94 -6.26
CA LEU A 35 -16.03 -1.05 -7.40
C LEU A 35 -14.61 -0.49 -7.52
N PHE A 36 -13.98 -0.67 -8.67
CA PHE A 36 -12.62 -0.19 -8.95
C PHE A 36 -12.56 1.33 -9.21
N LEU A 37 -13.54 2.10 -8.72
CA LEU A 37 -13.63 3.55 -8.91
C LEU A 37 -12.52 4.30 -8.18
N SER A 38 -12.03 3.73 -7.07
CA SER A 38 -10.87 4.27 -6.34
C SER A 38 -9.59 4.22 -7.17
N ALA A 39 -9.44 3.24 -8.06
CA ALA A 39 -8.26 3.07 -8.90
C ALA A 39 -8.25 3.93 -10.19
N ILE A 40 -9.37 4.59 -10.54
CA ILE A 40 -9.45 5.39 -11.78
C ILE A 40 -8.35 6.45 -11.85
N PHE A 41 -8.17 7.24 -10.78
CA PHE A 41 -7.12 8.24 -10.75
C PHE A 41 -5.73 7.61 -10.91
N SER A 42 -5.47 6.48 -10.27
CA SER A 42 -4.21 5.74 -10.42
C SER A 42 -3.97 5.31 -11.86
N GLY A 43 -4.98 4.77 -12.55
CA GLY A 43 -4.87 4.41 -13.97
C GLY A 43 -4.50 5.60 -14.86
N ILE A 44 -5.15 6.75 -14.66
CA ILE A 44 -4.82 7.98 -15.38
C ILE A 44 -3.40 8.46 -15.03
N ALA A 45 -3.03 8.42 -13.75
CA ALA A 45 -1.71 8.81 -13.28
C ALA A 45 -0.61 7.92 -13.87
N LEU A 46 -0.83 6.61 -14.01
CA LEU A 46 0.10 5.69 -14.66
C LEU A 46 0.34 6.07 -16.12
N ILE A 47 -0.73 6.33 -16.87
CA ILE A 47 -0.66 6.73 -18.29
C ILE A 47 0.11 8.04 -18.46
N LEU A 48 -0.11 9.01 -17.57
CA LEU A 48 0.53 10.31 -17.64
C LEU A 48 1.95 10.33 -17.05
N SER A 49 2.30 9.36 -16.20
CA SER A 49 3.57 9.34 -15.47
C SER A 49 4.82 9.47 -16.35
N PRO A 50 4.95 8.85 -17.54
CA PRO A 50 6.15 8.98 -18.36
C PRO A 50 6.42 10.41 -18.82
N LEU A 51 5.37 11.24 -18.95
CA LEU A 51 5.47 12.62 -19.39
C LEU A 51 6.01 13.55 -18.30
N VAL A 52 5.87 13.17 -17.02
CA VAL A 52 6.11 14.06 -15.88
C VAL A 52 7.15 13.55 -14.90
N ILE A 53 7.58 12.29 -15.01
CA ILE A 53 8.50 11.67 -14.06
C ILE A 53 9.85 12.40 -13.96
N LEU A 54 10.40 12.87 -15.09
CA LEU A 54 11.64 13.64 -15.13
C LEU A 54 11.47 15.01 -14.45
N GLN A 55 10.31 15.64 -14.61
CA GLN A 55 10.00 16.88 -13.90
C GLN A 55 9.87 16.64 -12.39
N GLY A 56 9.27 15.51 -12.00
CA GLY A 56 9.16 15.09 -10.61
C GLY A 56 10.52 14.89 -9.95
N LEU A 57 11.44 14.18 -10.61
CA LEU A 57 12.82 14.01 -10.15
C LEU A 57 13.55 15.35 -9.94
N ALA A 58 13.34 16.32 -10.84
CA ALA A 58 13.99 17.63 -10.75
C ALA A 58 13.42 18.50 -9.62
N LYS A 59 12.09 18.53 -9.47
CA LYS A 59 11.40 19.46 -8.58
C LYS A 59 11.20 18.91 -7.16
N HIS A 60 10.91 17.62 -7.01
CA HIS A 60 10.59 17.00 -5.73
C HIS A 60 11.74 16.12 -5.24
N LYS A 61 12.86 16.75 -4.88
CA LYS A 61 14.09 16.05 -4.46
C LYS A 61 13.87 15.05 -3.31
N SER A 62 12.96 15.32 -2.37
CA SER A 62 12.64 14.37 -1.28
C SER A 62 11.93 13.12 -1.74
N LEU A 63 11.34 13.11 -2.95
CA LEU A 63 10.69 11.97 -3.58
C LEU A 63 11.54 11.37 -4.71
N ALA A 64 12.80 11.79 -4.89
CA ALA A 64 13.62 11.28 -6.00
C ALA A 64 13.76 9.74 -5.96
N ILE A 65 14.00 9.17 -4.77
CA ILE A 65 14.08 7.72 -4.58
C ILE A 65 12.72 7.06 -4.85
N PHE A 66 11.60 7.72 -4.53
CA PHE A 66 10.26 7.23 -4.88
C PHE A 66 10.11 7.05 -6.39
N PHE A 67 10.42 8.08 -7.17
CA PHE A 67 10.32 8.03 -8.64
C PHE A 67 11.28 7.01 -9.24
N ILE A 68 12.54 6.95 -8.78
CA ILE A 68 13.52 5.96 -9.24
C ILE A 68 13.03 4.55 -8.92
N GLY A 69 12.52 4.32 -7.71
CA GLY A 69 12.01 3.01 -7.31
C GLY A 69 10.78 2.60 -8.10
N PHE A 70 9.88 3.53 -8.39
CA PHE A 70 8.74 3.27 -9.26
C PHE A 70 9.18 2.83 -10.68
N ILE A 71 10.16 3.52 -11.28
CA ILE A 71 10.75 3.12 -12.57
C ILE A 71 11.38 1.73 -12.46
N TYR A 72 12.13 1.47 -11.39
CA TYR A 72 12.76 0.17 -11.17
C TYR A 72 11.73 -0.96 -11.17
N PHE A 73 10.66 -0.85 -10.37
CA PHE A 73 9.62 -1.89 -10.33
C PHE A 73 8.90 -2.02 -11.67
N PHE A 74 8.64 -0.92 -12.37
CA PHE A 74 8.06 -0.95 -13.71
C PHE A 74 8.95 -1.73 -14.69
N VAL A 75 10.26 -1.45 -14.69
CA VAL A 75 11.23 -2.12 -15.57
C VAL A 75 11.37 -3.59 -15.21
N VAL A 76 11.49 -3.94 -13.93
CA VAL A 76 11.63 -5.35 -13.52
C VAL A 76 10.37 -6.15 -13.84
N ALA A 77 9.18 -5.60 -13.61
CA ALA A 77 7.92 -6.22 -14.03
C ALA A 77 7.85 -6.39 -15.56
N LEU A 78 8.24 -5.36 -16.31
CA LEU A 78 8.24 -5.40 -17.78
C LEU A 78 9.24 -6.41 -18.34
N LEU A 79 10.38 -6.59 -17.68
CA LEU A 79 11.38 -7.59 -18.08
C LEU A 79 10.97 -9.01 -17.73
N TYR A 80 10.15 -9.19 -16.68
CA TYR A 80 9.67 -10.49 -16.24
C TYR A 80 8.48 -10.97 -17.09
N ASP A 81 7.38 -10.22 -17.09
CA ASP A 81 6.18 -10.51 -17.89
C ASP A 81 5.65 -9.22 -18.54
N PRO A 82 6.05 -8.93 -19.80
CA PRO A 82 5.53 -7.78 -20.51
C PRO A 82 4.02 -7.82 -20.76
N SER A 83 3.43 -9.02 -20.86
CA SER A 83 2.00 -9.18 -21.15
C SER A 83 1.12 -8.88 -19.94
N ALA A 84 1.66 -8.97 -18.72
CA ALA A 84 0.96 -8.60 -17.50
C ALA A 84 0.41 -7.15 -17.53
N PHE A 85 1.07 -6.22 -18.23
CA PHE A 85 0.65 -4.81 -18.28
C PHE A 85 -0.67 -4.55 -19.01
N ILE A 86 -1.18 -5.51 -19.78
CA ILE A 86 -2.51 -5.45 -20.41
C ILE A 86 -3.53 -6.33 -19.68
N ASP A 87 -3.11 -7.10 -18.67
CA ASP A 87 -3.98 -7.93 -17.85
C ASP A 87 -4.54 -7.15 -16.66
N PHE A 88 -5.84 -7.24 -16.47
CA PHE A 88 -6.51 -6.65 -15.32
C PHE A 88 -6.13 -7.36 -14.01
N ASP A 89 -5.97 -8.68 -14.05
CA ASP A 89 -5.70 -9.48 -12.84
C ASP A 89 -4.32 -9.15 -12.25
N PHE A 90 -3.35 -8.82 -13.10
CA PHE A 90 -2.06 -8.28 -12.68
C PHE A 90 -2.24 -7.03 -11.80
N TYR A 91 -2.93 -5.99 -12.28
CA TYR A 91 -3.10 -4.75 -11.51
C TYR A 91 -3.95 -4.93 -10.25
N ARG A 92 -4.80 -5.95 -10.20
CA ARG A 92 -5.60 -6.32 -9.02
C ARG A 92 -4.77 -7.06 -7.96
N ARG A 93 -3.65 -7.70 -8.35
CA ARG A 93 -2.86 -8.61 -7.51
C ARG A 93 -1.41 -8.15 -7.45
N ASP A 94 -0.50 -8.66 -8.27
CA ASP A 94 0.94 -8.37 -8.15
C ASP A 94 1.29 -6.91 -8.54
N GLY A 95 0.63 -6.40 -9.58
CA GLY A 95 0.71 -5.02 -10.06
C GLY A 95 0.03 -3.99 -9.14
N ASN A 96 -0.52 -4.41 -7.99
CA ASN A 96 -1.14 -3.52 -7.00
C ASN A 96 -0.22 -2.39 -6.54
N LEU A 97 1.11 -2.63 -6.53
CA LEU A 97 2.11 -1.61 -6.22
C LEU A 97 1.95 -0.38 -7.13
N PHE A 98 1.72 -0.59 -8.43
CA PHE A 98 1.54 0.49 -9.39
C PHE A 98 0.27 1.28 -9.11
N ILE A 99 -0.84 0.61 -8.81
CA ILE A 99 -2.11 1.27 -8.48
C ILE A 99 -2.00 2.09 -7.19
N SER A 100 -1.40 1.53 -6.15
CA SER A 100 -1.30 2.18 -4.84
C SER A 100 -0.37 3.40 -4.84
N PHE A 101 0.74 3.34 -5.58
CA PHE A 101 1.76 4.39 -5.61
C PHE A 101 1.57 5.42 -6.74
N ALA A 102 0.80 5.10 -7.77
CA ALA A 102 0.52 5.99 -8.90
C ALA A 102 0.08 7.42 -8.50
N PRO A 103 -0.71 7.66 -7.43
CA PRO A 103 -1.12 9.02 -7.11
C PRO A 103 0.05 9.98 -6.91
N LEU A 104 1.13 9.55 -6.26
CA LEU A 104 2.31 10.39 -6.08
C LEU A 104 3.10 10.61 -7.37
N MET A 105 3.01 9.68 -8.33
CA MET A 105 3.62 9.86 -9.65
C MET A 105 3.02 11.04 -10.41
N ALA A 106 1.75 11.35 -10.14
CA ALA A 106 1.05 12.47 -10.74
C ALA A 106 1.34 13.81 -10.05
N LEU A 107 2.04 13.85 -8.91
CA LEU A 107 2.36 15.10 -8.19
C LEU A 107 2.89 16.23 -9.09
N PRO A 108 3.81 15.98 -10.05
CA PRO A 108 4.33 17.04 -10.91
C PRO A 108 3.31 17.59 -11.91
N LEU A 109 2.10 17.05 -12.03
CA LEU A 109 1.01 17.62 -12.82
C LEU A 109 0.30 18.77 -12.09
N PHE A 110 0.40 18.84 -10.76
CA PHE A 110 -0.44 19.74 -9.95
C PHE A 110 0.27 21.05 -9.55
N GLN A 111 1.29 21.46 -10.30
CA GLN A 111 2.16 22.59 -9.94
C GLN A 111 1.49 23.95 -9.97
N SER A 112 0.46 24.09 -10.80
CA SER A 112 -0.29 25.33 -11.00
C SER A 112 -1.47 25.52 -10.03
N LEU A 113 -1.86 24.47 -9.28
CA LEU A 113 -3.13 24.49 -8.55
C LEU A 113 -3.11 25.30 -7.24
N GLY A 114 -1.93 25.41 -6.61
CA GLY A 114 -1.73 26.20 -5.40
C GLY A 114 -2.71 25.91 -4.24
N GLU A 115 -2.71 26.77 -3.22
CA GLU A 115 -3.54 26.64 -2.00
C GLU A 115 -5.06 26.80 -2.24
N LYS A 116 -5.49 27.10 -3.48
CA LYS A 116 -6.84 27.59 -3.77
C LYS A 116 -7.91 26.51 -3.90
N PHE A 117 -7.54 25.23 -3.96
CA PHE A 117 -8.48 24.18 -4.33
C PHE A 117 -9.31 23.66 -3.14
N TRP A 118 -8.69 22.98 -2.17
CA TRP A 118 -9.38 22.41 -1.00
C TRP A 118 -8.46 22.31 0.22
N LYS A 119 -9.06 22.28 1.41
CA LYS A 119 -8.37 21.89 2.63
C LYS A 119 -8.36 20.37 2.75
N THR A 120 -7.19 19.77 2.82
CA THR A 120 -7.03 18.30 2.95
C THR A 120 -7.73 17.78 4.20
N GLU A 121 -7.70 18.55 5.30
CA GLU A 121 -8.48 18.23 6.49
C GLU A 121 -9.97 18.04 6.13
N SER A 122 -10.60 18.98 5.43
CA SER A 122 -12.02 18.85 5.04
C SER A 122 -12.30 17.60 4.19
N LEU A 123 -11.38 17.20 3.32
CA LEU A 123 -11.49 15.97 2.53
C LEU A 123 -11.38 14.71 3.39
N ILE A 124 -10.44 14.68 4.34
CA ILE A 124 -10.35 13.61 5.36
C ILE A 124 -11.67 13.50 6.13
N LYS A 125 -12.24 14.63 6.56
CA LYS A 125 -13.52 14.66 7.29
C LYS A 125 -14.64 14.04 6.46
N GLY A 126 -14.75 14.46 5.20
CA GLY A 126 -15.73 13.92 4.27
C GLY A 126 -15.59 12.41 4.11
N LEU A 127 -14.36 11.93 3.90
CA LEU A 127 -14.09 10.50 3.72
C LEU A 127 -14.50 9.71 4.97
N ILE A 128 -14.19 10.21 6.17
CA ILE A 128 -14.62 9.59 7.43
C ILE A 128 -16.15 9.58 7.52
N ILE A 129 -16.84 10.69 7.19
CA ILE A 129 -18.30 10.76 7.24
C ILE A 129 -18.92 9.72 6.30
N ILE A 130 -18.48 9.65 5.03
CA ILE A 130 -19.01 8.69 4.05
C ILE A 130 -18.71 7.26 4.50
N SER A 131 -17.50 7.00 4.99
CA SER A 131 -17.12 5.68 5.48
C SER A 131 -17.96 5.24 6.68
N LEU A 132 -18.18 6.12 7.67
CA LEU A 132 -19.03 5.82 8.81
C LEU A 132 -20.50 5.66 8.38
N PHE A 133 -21.03 6.55 7.55
CA PHE A 133 -22.41 6.52 7.09
C PHE A 133 -22.74 5.22 6.34
N THR A 134 -21.82 4.76 5.49
CA THR A 134 -22.00 3.53 4.71
C THR A 134 -21.81 2.26 5.54
N ASN A 135 -20.85 2.26 6.48
CA ASN A 135 -20.48 1.05 7.22
C ASN A 135 -21.21 0.87 8.56
N ILE A 136 -21.76 1.92 9.18
CA ILE A 136 -22.54 1.79 10.43
C ILE A 136 -23.78 0.89 10.25
N PRO A 137 -24.63 1.06 9.20
CA PRO A 137 -25.77 0.17 9.00
C PRO A 137 -25.35 -1.30 8.83
N LEU A 138 -24.24 -1.55 8.13
CA LEU A 138 -23.66 -2.88 7.94
C LEU A 138 -23.14 -3.46 9.25
N LEU A 139 -22.50 -2.64 10.08
CA LEU A 139 -22.01 -3.02 11.40
C LEU A 139 -23.17 -3.38 12.34
N ILE A 140 -24.24 -2.59 12.35
CA ILE A 140 -25.45 -2.88 13.13
C ILE A 140 -26.08 -4.19 12.67
N TYR A 141 -26.20 -4.40 11.36
CA TYR A 141 -26.70 -5.66 10.81
C TYR A 141 -25.83 -6.84 11.23
N TRP A 142 -24.50 -6.72 11.09
CA TRP A 142 -23.54 -7.75 11.50
C TRP A 142 -23.62 -8.07 12.99
N LEU A 143 -23.69 -7.06 13.87
CA LEU A 143 -23.86 -7.25 15.31
C LEU A 143 -25.18 -7.96 15.65
N ALA A 144 -26.24 -7.72 14.88
CA ALA A 144 -27.55 -8.31 15.13
C ALA A 144 -27.67 -9.76 14.65
N THR A 145 -26.99 -10.12 13.56
CA THR A 145 -27.17 -11.42 12.89
C THR A 145 -25.97 -12.35 13.00
N GLY A 146 -24.79 -11.83 13.36
CA GLY A 146 -23.51 -12.53 13.24
C GLY A 146 -23.08 -12.82 11.79
N ASN A 147 -23.84 -12.35 10.79
CA ASN A 147 -23.66 -12.66 9.38
C ASN A 147 -23.64 -11.38 8.55
N LEU A 148 -22.71 -11.29 7.60
CA LEU A 148 -22.71 -10.27 6.55
C LEU A 148 -22.92 -10.96 5.20
N TYR A 149 -23.83 -10.44 4.39
CA TYR A 149 -24.05 -10.96 3.04
C TYR A 149 -23.03 -10.31 2.09
N THR A 150 -22.17 -11.10 1.42
CA THR A 150 -21.29 -10.62 0.36
C THR A 150 -21.76 -11.15 -1.01
N PRO A 151 -21.85 -10.29 -2.05
CA PRO A 151 -22.42 -10.64 -3.35
C PRO A 151 -21.74 -11.80 -4.09
N GLU A 152 -20.44 -12.05 -3.85
CA GLU A 152 -19.68 -13.07 -4.59
C GLU A 152 -19.82 -14.48 -4.00
N ASN A 153 -20.18 -14.65 -2.71
CA ASN A 153 -20.19 -15.95 -2.03
C ASN A 153 -21.47 -16.29 -1.23
N GLY A 154 -22.49 -15.43 -1.23
CA GLY A 154 -23.76 -15.67 -0.51
C GLY A 154 -23.66 -15.62 1.03
N LEU A 155 -22.45 -15.66 1.59
CA LEU A 155 -22.08 -15.40 2.98
C LEU A 155 -20.67 -14.79 2.98
N ALA A 156 -20.44 -13.68 3.70
CA ALA A 156 -19.09 -13.28 4.10
C ALA A 156 -18.43 -14.48 4.80
N GLU A 157 -17.09 -14.61 4.73
CA GLU A 157 -16.33 -15.54 5.57
C GLU A 157 -17.00 -15.66 6.95
N ALA A 158 -17.61 -16.81 7.24
CA ALA A 158 -18.55 -16.93 8.34
C ALA A 158 -17.87 -16.44 9.65
N GLY A 159 -18.42 -15.37 10.23
CA GLY A 159 -18.05 -14.89 11.57
C GLY A 159 -17.28 -13.57 11.68
N TYR A 160 -17.02 -12.80 10.61
CA TYR A 160 -16.25 -11.56 10.72
C TYR A 160 -16.80 -10.36 9.94
N PHE A 161 -16.54 -9.15 10.45
CA PHE A 161 -16.96 -7.91 9.81
C PHE A 161 -15.97 -7.48 8.71
N SER A 162 -16.32 -7.70 7.43
CA SER A 162 -15.52 -7.20 6.28
C SER A 162 -16.09 -5.91 5.65
N ALA A 163 -17.21 -5.40 6.17
CA ALA A 163 -17.83 -4.17 5.71
C ALA A 163 -18.09 -4.18 4.18
N LEU A 164 -17.71 -3.14 3.43
CA LEU A 164 -17.77 -3.12 1.97
C LEU A 164 -16.48 -3.61 1.28
N PHE A 165 -15.78 -4.55 1.90
CA PHE A 165 -14.56 -5.16 1.34
C PHE A 165 -14.69 -6.67 1.18
N LEU A 166 -14.00 -7.19 0.15
CA LEU A 166 -13.87 -8.62 -0.12
C LEU A 166 -13.16 -9.40 0.99
N SER A 167 -12.26 -8.77 1.75
CA SER A 167 -11.53 -9.43 2.83
C SER A 167 -11.53 -8.62 4.12
N THR A 168 -11.55 -9.33 5.25
CA THR A 168 -11.42 -8.75 6.60
C THR A 168 -10.12 -7.97 6.76
N ASN A 169 -9.05 -8.42 6.11
CA ASN A 169 -7.81 -7.70 6.06
C ASN A 169 -7.97 -6.37 5.33
N ALA A 170 -8.48 -6.34 4.09
CA ALA A 170 -8.70 -5.10 3.35
C ALA A 170 -9.46 -4.06 4.18
N ALA A 171 -10.58 -4.46 4.80
CA ALA A 171 -11.37 -3.62 5.70
C ALA A 171 -10.56 -3.11 6.90
N GLY A 172 -9.86 -4.01 7.60
CA GLY A 172 -9.07 -3.64 8.78
C GLY A 172 -7.95 -2.67 8.47
N GLY A 173 -7.25 -2.83 7.35
CA GLY A 173 -6.22 -1.88 6.93
C GLY A 173 -6.80 -0.51 6.58
N PHE A 174 -7.96 -0.47 5.90
CA PHE A 174 -8.67 0.77 5.57
C PHE A 174 -9.08 1.53 6.84
N PHE A 175 -9.74 0.84 7.79
CA PHE A 175 -10.15 1.46 9.06
C PHE A 175 -8.96 1.91 9.90
N ALA A 176 -7.84 1.19 9.90
CA ALA A 176 -6.64 1.60 10.63
C ALA A 176 -6.00 2.88 10.03
N VAL A 177 -6.01 3.03 8.71
CA VAL A 177 -5.59 4.26 8.03
C VAL A 177 -6.53 5.42 8.37
N LEU A 178 -7.84 5.23 8.26
CA LEU A 178 -8.81 6.28 8.63
C LEU A 178 -8.75 6.66 10.11
N LEU A 179 -8.57 5.67 10.99
CA LEU A 179 -8.40 5.89 12.43
C LEU A 179 -7.16 6.78 12.69
N SER A 180 -6.06 6.49 12.00
CA SER A 180 -4.84 7.32 12.07
C SER A 180 -5.09 8.75 11.61
N LEU A 181 -5.80 8.93 10.51
CA LEU A 181 -6.12 10.25 9.96
C LEU A 181 -7.16 11.02 10.79
N SER A 182 -8.09 10.32 11.45
CA SER A 182 -9.06 10.92 12.37
C SER A 182 -8.38 11.63 13.55
N THR A 183 -7.17 11.21 13.93
CA THR A 183 -6.42 11.84 15.03
C THR A 183 -6.12 13.32 14.79
N VAL A 184 -6.13 13.80 13.54
CA VAL A 184 -6.01 15.23 13.18
C VAL A 184 -7.03 16.08 13.94
N TYR A 185 -8.26 15.57 14.14
CA TYR A 185 -9.34 16.27 14.82
C TYR A 185 -9.25 16.28 16.34
N LEU A 186 -8.52 15.33 16.95
CA LEU A 186 -8.31 15.30 18.40
C LEU A 186 -7.54 16.53 18.89
N PHE A 187 -6.73 17.13 18.01
CA PHE A 187 -5.95 18.33 18.28
C PHE A 187 -6.65 19.63 17.87
N GLN A 188 -7.93 19.58 17.45
CA GLN A 188 -8.72 20.76 17.08
C GLN A 188 -9.76 21.06 18.16
N PRO A 189 -9.65 22.15 18.94
CA PRO A 189 -10.58 22.41 20.05
C PRO A 189 -12.06 22.41 19.64
N LYS A 190 -12.38 22.97 18.45
CA LYS A 190 -13.75 23.03 17.92
C LYS A 190 -14.27 21.69 17.41
N GLU A 191 -13.38 20.77 17.03
CA GLU A 191 -13.74 19.48 16.43
C GLU A 191 -13.30 18.28 17.27
N ARG A 192 -12.82 18.51 18.50
CA ARG A 192 -12.24 17.47 19.36
C ARG A 192 -13.22 16.34 19.63
N TRP A 193 -14.48 16.67 19.89
CA TRP A 193 -15.54 15.68 20.10
C TRP A 193 -15.79 14.84 18.85
N TRP A 194 -15.78 15.46 17.67
CA TRP A 194 -15.85 14.75 16.41
C TRP A 194 -14.66 13.79 16.23
N GLY A 195 -13.45 14.24 16.56
CA GLY A 195 -12.25 13.39 16.56
C GLY A 195 -12.38 12.19 17.50
N ILE A 196 -12.86 12.40 18.74
CA ILE A 196 -13.05 11.33 19.72
C ILE A 196 -14.08 10.32 19.21
N VAL A 197 -15.25 10.78 18.77
CA VAL A 197 -16.33 9.90 18.28
C VAL A 197 -15.89 9.11 17.06
N SER A 198 -15.26 9.78 16.07
CA SER A 198 -14.78 9.09 14.87
C SER A 198 -13.66 8.09 15.18
N CYS A 199 -12.71 8.42 16.07
CA CYS A 199 -11.69 7.47 16.52
C CYS A 199 -12.31 6.25 17.22
N LEU A 200 -13.29 6.44 18.10
CA LEU A 200 -13.95 5.33 18.78
C LEU A 200 -14.72 4.43 17.81
N MET A 201 -15.47 5.02 16.89
CA MET A 201 -16.24 4.24 15.89
C MET A 201 -15.34 3.49 14.91
N LEU A 202 -14.30 4.14 14.38
CA LEU A 202 -13.34 3.50 13.47
C LEU A 202 -12.51 2.45 14.20
N GLY A 203 -12.12 2.69 15.46
CA GLY A 203 -11.43 1.72 16.30
C GLY A 203 -12.29 0.49 16.60
N PHE A 204 -13.59 0.70 16.84
CA PHE A 204 -14.54 -0.39 17.03
C PHE A 204 -14.74 -1.19 15.73
N MET A 205 -14.96 -0.54 14.58
CA MET A 205 -15.02 -1.22 13.28
C MET A 205 -13.75 -2.02 12.98
N LEU A 206 -12.57 -1.42 13.23
CA LEU A 206 -11.28 -2.10 13.10
C LEU A 206 -11.20 -3.36 13.97
N TYR A 207 -11.63 -3.27 15.23
CA TYR A 207 -11.67 -4.42 16.13
C TYR A 207 -12.56 -5.53 15.57
N GLU A 208 -13.75 -5.20 15.07
CA GLU A 208 -14.69 -6.20 14.53
C GLU A 208 -14.23 -6.87 13.24
N THR A 209 -13.33 -6.23 12.48
CA THR A 209 -12.68 -6.91 11.35
C THR A 209 -11.83 -8.10 11.78
N SER A 210 -11.43 -8.18 13.05
CA SER A 210 -10.47 -9.16 13.58
C SER A 210 -9.13 -9.15 12.83
N SER A 211 -8.79 -8.06 12.12
CA SER A 211 -7.50 -7.91 11.46
C SER A 211 -6.42 -7.50 12.47
N ARG A 212 -5.87 -8.51 13.16
CA ARG A 212 -4.85 -8.34 14.22
C ARG A 212 -3.64 -7.53 13.73
N GLY A 213 -3.19 -7.77 12.50
CA GLY A 213 -2.07 -7.04 11.89
C GLY A 213 -2.32 -5.53 11.82
N SER A 214 -3.53 -5.11 11.44
CA SER A 214 -3.89 -3.70 11.39
C SER A 214 -4.06 -3.08 12.77
N LEU A 215 -4.65 -3.82 13.72
CA LEU A 215 -4.83 -3.37 15.11
C LEU A 215 -3.47 -3.16 15.80
N TYR A 216 -2.59 -4.15 15.74
CA TYR A 216 -1.24 -4.06 16.30
C TYR A 216 -0.39 -3.05 15.57
N GLY A 217 -0.52 -2.96 14.24
CA GLY A 217 0.17 -1.95 13.44
C GLY A 217 -0.19 -0.53 13.87
N TRP A 218 -1.47 -0.25 14.09
CA TRP A 218 -1.93 1.04 14.62
C TRP A 218 -1.42 1.30 16.04
N PHE A 219 -1.52 0.32 16.94
CA PHE A 219 -1.05 0.47 18.32
C PHE A 219 0.47 0.77 18.39
N LEU A 220 1.28 0.03 17.63
CA LEU A 220 2.72 0.26 17.53
C LEU A 220 3.04 1.62 16.91
N ALA A 221 2.26 2.07 15.92
CA ALA A 221 2.40 3.39 15.33
C ALA A 221 2.12 4.50 16.35
N VAL A 222 1.06 4.37 17.16
CA VAL A 222 0.76 5.30 18.27
C VAL A 222 1.91 5.32 19.28
N LEU A 223 2.37 4.14 19.71
CA LEU A 223 3.48 4.01 20.65
C LEU A 223 4.75 4.69 20.12
N LEU A 224 5.11 4.45 18.87
CA LEU A 224 6.26 5.08 18.22
C LEU A 224 6.10 6.61 18.14
N CYS A 225 4.94 7.10 17.71
CA CYS A 225 4.68 8.53 17.57
C CYS A 225 4.68 9.27 18.92
N VAL A 226 4.22 8.63 19.99
CA VAL A 226 4.20 9.21 21.34
C VAL A 226 5.58 9.16 21.99
N LEU A 227 6.25 8.02 21.96
CA LEU A 227 7.52 7.83 22.68
C LEU A 227 8.74 8.41 21.94
N PHE A 228 8.72 8.41 20.61
CA PHE A 228 9.91 8.67 19.79
C PHE A 228 9.72 9.83 18.80
N LYS A 229 9.01 10.90 19.20
CA LYS A 229 8.67 12.06 18.36
C LYS A 229 9.82 12.64 17.52
N ARG A 230 11.05 12.67 18.05
CA ARG A 230 12.26 13.16 17.34
C ARG A 230 13.14 12.07 16.72
N TRP A 231 12.84 10.81 17.01
CA TRP A 231 13.67 9.67 16.66
C TRP A 231 13.05 8.79 15.59
N GLN A 232 11.90 9.15 15.02
CA GLN A 232 11.21 8.35 13.99
C GLN A 232 12.12 8.08 12.77
N PHE A 233 12.92 9.05 12.34
CA PHE A 233 13.89 8.86 11.26
C PHE A 233 15.04 7.93 11.66
N ARG A 234 15.54 8.06 12.89
CA ARG A 234 16.57 7.16 13.43
C ARG A 234 16.02 5.75 13.60
N PHE A 235 14.75 5.62 14.00
CA PHE A 235 14.06 4.35 14.10
C PHE A 235 13.90 3.70 12.73
N PHE A 236 13.55 4.45 11.68
CA PHE A 236 13.55 3.93 10.31
C PHE A 236 14.95 3.43 9.89
N SER A 237 16.00 4.20 10.19
CA SER A 237 17.40 3.80 9.92
C SER A 237 17.85 2.57 10.74
N ILE A 238 17.22 2.29 11.88
CA ILE A 238 17.46 1.08 12.71
C ILE A 238 16.56 -0.08 12.27
N MET A 239 15.37 0.20 11.76
CA MET A 239 14.42 -0.80 11.26
C MET A 239 14.99 -1.52 10.04
N LEU A 240 15.76 -0.83 9.19
CA LEU A 240 16.42 -1.41 8.02
C LEU A 240 17.40 -2.55 8.39
N PRO A 241 18.43 -2.33 9.24
CA PRO A 241 19.29 -3.41 9.73
C PRO A 241 18.55 -4.37 10.67
N GLY A 242 17.55 -3.92 11.44
CA GLY A 242 16.75 -4.78 12.31
C GLY A 242 15.93 -5.80 11.51
N LEU A 243 15.28 -5.36 10.43
CA LEU A 243 14.58 -6.23 9.50
C LEU A 243 15.57 -7.19 8.82
N ALA A 244 16.73 -6.70 8.37
CA ALA A 244 17.77 -7.57 7.83
C ALA A 244 18.23 -8.63 8.84
N VAL A 245 18.42 -8.30 10.12
CA VAL A 245 18.78 -9.26 11.17
C VAL A 245 17.65 -10.26 11.43
N ILE A 246 16.39 -9.81 11.46
CA ILE A 246 15.23 -10.71 11.61
C ILE A 246 15.13 -11.66 10.42
N LEU A 247 15.34 -11.18 9.20
CA LEU A 247 15.34 -11.99 7.98
C LEU A 247 16.51 -12.98 7.99
N LEU A 248 17.72 -12.56 8.38
CA LEU A 248 18.88 -13.42 8.51
C LEU A 248 18.69 -14.48 9.60
N PHE A 249 18.09 -14.11 10.73
CA PHE A 249 17.79 -15.04 11.82
C PHE A 249 16.71 -16.05 11.42
N ALA A 250 15.63 -15.58 10.78
CA ALA A 250 14.60 -16.47 10.23
C ALA A 250 15.20 -17.43 9.20
N GLY A 251 16.10 -16.95 8.33
CA GLY A 251 16.78 -17.78 7.32
C GLY A 251 17.70 -18.81 7.95
N ALA A 252 18.43 -18.42 8.99
CA ALA A 252 19.27 -19.34 9.76
C ALA A 252 18.43 -20.44 10.45
N VAL A 253 17.31 -20.09 11.07
CA VAL A 253 16.41 -21.06 11.71
C VAL A 253 15.83 -22.04 10.67
N LEU A 254 15.38 -21.54 9.52
CA LEU A 254 14.85 -22.38 8.45
C LEU A 254 15.92 -23.23 7.74
N SER A 255 17.18 -22.79 7.74
CA SER A 255 18.28 -23.62 7.23
C SER A 255 18.59 -24.82 8.14
N LEU A 256 18.24 -24.73 9.42
CA LEU A 256 18.39 -25.79 10.41
C LEU A 256 17.20 -26.77 10.39
N GLU A 257 16.00 -26.29 10.07
CA GLU A 257 14.80 -27.09 9.89
C GLU A 257 14.45 -27.12 8.40
N GLN A 258 14.91 -28.12 7.65
CA GLN A 258 14.43 -28.30 6.27
C GLN A 258 12.90 -28.28 6.28
N PRO A 259 12.23 -27.31 5.62
CA PRO A 259 10.78 -27.21 5.69
C PRO A 259 10.21 -28.27 4.75
N ARG A 260 10.21 -29.52 5.22
CA ARG A 260 9.53 -30.65 4.57
C ARG A 260 8.07 -30.29 4.28
N GLU A 261 7.47 -29.47 5.13
CA GLU A 261 6.11 -28.96 4.97
C GLU A 261 5.96 -27.95 3.82
N ALA A 262 6.93 -27.06 3.57
CA ALA A 262 6.86 -26.12 2.45
C ALA A 262 6.98 -26.82 1.09
N LYS A 263 7.89 -27.81 0.98
CA LYS A 263 8.00 -28.64 -0.23
C LYS A 263 6.77 -29.52 -0.45
N ALA A 264 6.27 -30.15 0.61
CA ALA A 264 5.03 -30.92 0.53
C ALA A 264 3.82 -30.05 0.17
N TYR A 265 3.79 -28.79 0.62
CA TYR A 265 2.75 -27.83 0.27
C TYR A 265 2.82 -27.42 -1.22
N ASP A 266 4.01 -27.10 -1.73
CA ASP A 266 4.21 -26.79 -3.15
C ASP A 266 3.89 -28.01 -4.04
N GLU A 267 4.25 -29.23 -3.62
CA GLU A 267 3.89 -30.47 -4.31
C GLU A 267 2.37 -30.72 -4.30
N ALA A 268 1.70 -30.51 -3.16
CA ALA A 268 0.25 -30.67 -3.04
C ALA A 268 -0.52 -29.64 -3.89
N LEU A 269 -0.03 -28.40 -3.97
CA LEU A 269 -0.56 -27.36 -4.86
C LEU A 269 -0.32 -27.70 -6.34
N ALA A 270 0.90 -28.09 -6.70
CA ALA A 270 1.23 -28.48 -8.07
C ALA A 270 0.44 -29.70 -8.56
N GLN A 271 0.05 -30.59 -7.64
CA GLN A 271 -0.80 -31.75 -7.91
C GLN A 271 -2.30 -31.42 -7.87
N GLY A 272 -2.68 -30.16 -7.65
CA GLY A 272 -4.08 -29.73 -7.52
C GLY A 272 -4.83 -30.34 -6.34
N GLN A 273 -4.11 -30.89 -5.36
CA GLN A 273 -4.68 -31.48 -4.13
C GLN A 273 -5.09 -30.42 -3.12
N LEU A 274 -4.55 -29.21 -3.24
CA LEU A 274 -4.95 -28.03 -2.49
C LEU A 274 -5.34 -26.93 -3.48
N SER A 275 -6.49 -26.32 -3.25
CA SER A 275 -6.93 -25.13 -3.99
C SER A 275 -6.52 -23.88 -3.22
N PHE A 276 -5.84 -22.92 -3.89
CA PHE A 276 -5.53 -21.63 -3.26
C PHE A 276 -6.85 -20.90 -2.96
N GLY A 277 -7.13 -20.69 -1.68
CA GLY A 277 -8.24 -19.86 -1.21
C GLY A 277 -9.57 -20.56 -0.89
N ALA A 278 -9.77 -21.85 -1.20
CA ALA A 278 -11.07 -22.52 -0.97
C ALA A 278 -11.08 -23.59 0.13
N ASP A 279 -9.96 -24.26 0.43
CA ASP A 279 -9.98 -25.49 1.27
C ASP A 279 -9.29 -25.42 2.64
N ILE A 280 -8.72 -24.29 3.05
CA ILE A 280 -8.14 -24.18 4.41
C ILE A 280 -9.02 -23.31 5.30
N GLY A 281 -10.01 -23.97 5.90
CA GLY A 281 -10.79 -23.42 7.00
C GLY A 281 -9.96 -23.21 8.27
N GLU A 282 -10.40 -22.19 9.02
CA GLU A 282 -10.04 -21.86 10.41
C GLU A 282 -8.75 -21.02 10.62
N LYS A 283 -8.94 -19.83 11.19
CA LYS A 283 -7.95 -18.77 11.41
C LYS A 283 -6.75 -19.12 12.31
N GLU A 284 -6.74 -20.26 12.99
CA GLU A 284 -5.51 -20.80 13.60
C GLU A 284 -4.52 -21.25 12.52
N ALA A 285 -5.04 -21.76 11.40
CA ALA A 285 -4.28 -22.02 10.19
C ALA A 285 -3.67 -20.73 9.62
N ASN A 286 -4.26 -19.53 9.79
CA ASN A 286 -3.73 -18.30 9.17
C ASN A 286 -2.38 -17.83 9.71
N TRP A 287 -2.09 -17.94 11.01
CA TRP A 287 -0.75 -17.61 11.53
C TRP A 287 0.24 -18.75 11.29
N GLN A 288 -0.21 -19.99 11.47
CA GLN A 288 0.60 -21.19 11.27
C GLN A 288 1.04 -21.31 9.81
N ILE A 289 0.11 -21.23 8.85
CA ILE A 289 0.41 -21.20 7.40
C ILE A 289 1.38 -20.06 7.09
N ARG A 290 1.19 -18.86 7.66
CA ARG A 290 2.13 -17.76 7.41
C ARG A 290 3.54 -18.08 7.91
N THR A 291 3.67 -18.51 9.15
CA THR A 291 4.98 -18.72 9.78
C THR A 291 5.67 -20.01 9.40
N GLN A 292 4.93 -21.05 9.01
CA GLN A 292 5.45 -22.38 8.70
C GLN A 292 5.49 -22.67 7.20
N VAL A 293 4.68 -21.97 6.38
CA VAL A 293 4.61 -22.19 4.94
C VAL A 293 5.01 -20.95 4.15
N LEU A 294 4.26 -19.85 4.25
CA LEU A 294 4.41 -18.71 3.33
C LEU A 294 5.67 -17.89 3.58
N TRP A 295 5.97 -17.55 4.83
CA TRP A 295 7.19 -16.81 5.17
C TRP A 295 8.45 -17.64 4.92
N PRO A 296 8.48 -18.93 5.30
CA PRO A 296 9.59 -19.80 4.94
C PRO A 296 9.78 -19.93 3.44
N ARG A 297 8.69 -20.11 2.68
CA ARG A 297 8.73 -20.16 1.22
C ARG A 297 9.28 -18.86 0.63
N ALA A 298 8.79 -17.71 1.04
CA ALA A 298 9.30 -16.42 0.58
C ALA A 298 10.79 -16.26 0.85
N LEU A 299 11.25 -16.68 2.03
CA LEU A 299 12.66 -16.60 2.38
C LEU A 299 13.52 -17.61 1.62
N ASP A 300 13.03 -18.83 1.41
CA ASP A 300 13.71 -19.84 0.59
C ASP A 300 13.91 -19.36 -0.84
N LEU A 301 12.86 -18.82 -1.47
CA LEU A 301 12.92 -18.22 -2.81
C LEU A 301 13.90 -17.03 -2.86
N ALA A 302 13.86 -16.16 -1.85
CA ALA A 302 14.79 -15.04 -1.74
C ALA A 302 16.24 -15.52 -1.60
N LEU A 303 16.51 -16.58 -0.85
CA LEU A 303 17.86 -17.13 -0.66
C LEU A 303 18.39 -17.83 -1.92
N GLN A 304 17.51 -18.33 -2.80
CA GLN A 304 17.88 -18.87 -4.11
C GLN A 304 18.21 -17.79 -5.15
N SER A 305 17.72 -16.55 -4.97
CA SER A 305 18.06 -15.38 -5.79
C SER A 305 18.20 -14.10 -4.95
N PRO A 306 19.24 -13.97 -4.11
CA PRO A 306 19.31 -12.94 -3.08
C PRO A 306 19.47 -11.52 -3.61
N LEU A 307 20.05 -11.32 -4.80
CA LEU A 307 20.30 -9.97 -5.32
C LEU A 307 19.06 -9.36 -5.98
N PHE A 308 18.48 -10.07 -6.95
CA PHE A 308 17.40 -9.57 -7.80
C PHE A 308 16.06 -10.26 -7.58
N GLY A 309 16.00 -11.27 -6.71
CA GLY A 309 14.80 -12.07 -6.51
C GLY A 309 14.48 -12.97 -7.71
N ILE A 310 13.39 -13.69 -7.60
CA ILE A 310 12.99 -14.70 -8.60
C ILE A 310 12.21 -14.12 -9.80
N GLY A 311 11.84 -12.84 -9.75
CA GLY A 311 10.99 -12.15 -10.73
C GLY A 311 9.83 -11.41 -10.06
N PHE A 312 9.45 -10.24 -10.58
CA PHE A 312 8.31 -9.47 -10.06
C PHE A 312 6.99 -10.16 -10.41
N GLY A 313 6.15 -10.46 -9.41
CA GLY A 313 4.96 -11.31 -9.56
C GLY A 313 5.24 -12.80 -9.61
N ALA A 314 6.51 -13.24 -9.54
CA ALA A 314 6.88 -14.65 -9.66
C ALA A 314 6.59 -15.48 -8.41
N TYR A 315 6.20 -14.85 -7.29
CA TYR A 315 5.96 -15.57 -6.04
C TYR A 315 4.83 -16.61 -6.18
N ASP A 316 3.86 -16.37 -7.03
CA ASP A 316 2.69 -17.23 -7.22
C ASP A 316 2.82 -18.22 -8.37
N ASP A 317 3.83 -18.05 -9.22
CA ASP A 317 4.01 -18.86 -10.42
C ASP A 317 4.22 -20.35 -10.09
N ARG A 318 3.73 -21.19 -11.01
CA ARG A 318 3.77 -22.65 -10.90
C ARG A 318 4.06 -23.30 -12.25
N PRO A 319 4.90 -24.35 -12.29
CA PRO A 319 5.86 -24.74 -11.25
C PRO A 319 6.92 -23.63 -11.05
N VAL A 320 7.54 -23.59 -9.86
CA VAL A 320 8.70 -22.71 -9.64
C VAL A 320 9.94 -23.42 -10.16
N GLU A 321 10.39 -23.03 -11.34
CA GLU A 321 11.58 -23.57 -12.00
C GLU A 321 12.63 -22.46 -12.13
N LEU A 322 13.49 -22.36 -11.12
CA LEU A 322 14.54 -21.36 -11.08
C LEU A 322 15.70 -21.78 -11.98
N GLU A 323 15.97 -20.98 -13.00
CA GLU A 323 17.20 -21.05 -13.77
C GLU A 323 18.26 -20.15 -13.12
N GLU A 324 19.40 -20.72 -12.77
CA GLU A 324 20.52 -20.00 -12.17
C GLU A 324 21.32 -19.26 -13.24
N TYR A 325 21.46 -17.94 -13.10
CA TYR A 325 22.22 -17.08 -14.02
C TYR A 325 23.60 -16.74 -13.46
N ILE A 326 23.67 -16.46 -12.15
CA ILE A 326 24.92 -16.25 -11.42
C ILE A 326 24.90 -17.15 -10.19
N PRO A 327 25.85 -18.12 -10.10
CA PRO A 327 25.84 -19.11 -9.04
C PRO A 327 25.69 -18.53 -7.63
N GLY A 328 24.62 -18.95 -6.94
CA GLY A 328 24.29 -18.54 -5.56
C GLY A 328 23.90 -17.07 -5.37
N LEU A 329 23.70 -16.29 -6.45
CA LEU A 329 23.43 -14.85 -6.38
C LEU A 329 22.17 -14.43 -7.14
N THR A 330 21.88 -15.08 -8.27
CA THR A 330 20.77 -14.66 -9.13
C THR A 330 20.21 -15.85 -9.89
N SER A 331 18.91 -16.08 -9.69
CA SER A 331 18.11 -17.09 -10.37
C SER A 331 16.76 -16.50 -10.71
N PHE A 332 16.21 -16.82 -11.88
CA PHE A 332 14.88 -16.33 -12.30
C PHE A 332 13.97 -17.51 -12.63
N ASN A 333 12.67 -17.36 -12.34
CA ASN A 333 11.69 -18.34 -12.75
C ASN A 333 11.47 -18.25 -14.27
N LYS A 334 11.61 -19.36 -15.01
CA LYS A 334 11.66 -19.35 -16.48
C LYS A 334 10.53 -20.12 -17.18
N ASN A 335 9.90 -21.06 -16.50
CA ASN A 335 8.96 -22.01 -17.14
C ASN A 335 7.64 -22.19 -16.37
N GLY A 336 7.32 -21.26 -15.46
CA GLY A 336 6.03 -21.27 -14.76
C GLY A 336 4.92 -20.63 -15.60
N ASP A 337 3.69 -21.09 -15.41
CA ASP A 337 2.53 -20.28 -15.73
C ASP A 337 2.59 -19.02 -14.86
N HIS A 338 2.45 -17.85 -15.48
CA HIS A 338 2.34 -16.58 -14.77
C HIS A 338 0.97 -16.52 -14.09
N ILE A 339 0.95 -16.76 -12.78
CA ILE A 339 -0.29 -16.87 -12.01
C ILE A 339 -0.38 -15.65 -11.12
N HIS A 340 -1.29 -14.74 -11.46
CA HIS A 340 -1.67 -13.67 -10.56
C HIS A 340 -2.74 -14.19 -9.61
N SER A 341 -2.45 -14.45 -8.34
CA SER A 341 -3.48 -14.88 -7.38
C SER A 341 -3.52 -14.01 -6.11
N ASP A 342 -4.45 -14.30 -5.19
CA ASP A 342 -4.46 -13.68 -3.87
C ASP A 342 -3.49 -14.39 -2.90
N ALA A 343 -2.76 -15.39 -3.39
CA ALA A 343 -1.63 -15.95 -2.68
C ALA A 343 -0.52 -14.90 -2.62
N HIS A 344 -0.07 -14.60 -1.43
CA HIS A 344 1.09 -13.74 -1.25
C HIS A 344 1.74 -14.11 0.06
N ALA A 345 2.96 -13.65 0.31
CA ALA A 345 3.68 -14.01 1.54
C ALA A 345 3.00 -13.48 2.83
N HIS A 346 1.88 -12.77 2.74
CA HIS A 346 1.28 -12.02 3.85
C HIS A 346 2.32 -11.25 4.68
N ASN A 347 3.32 -10.68 4.00
CA ASN A 347 4.36 -9.84 4.58
C ASN A 347 4.98 -9.09 3.41
N SER A 348 4.76 -7.78 3.35
CA SER A 348 5.18 -6.99 2.19
C SER A 348 6.68 -7.02 1.97
N TYR A 349 7.46 -7.15 3.05
CA TYR A 349 8.92 -7.11 2.98
C TYR A 349 9.50 -8.45 2.53
N LEU A 350 8.99 -9.55 3.05
CA LEU A 350 9.38 -10.89 2.61
C LEU A 350 8.99 -11.12 1.15
N HIS A 351 7.80 -10.66 0.75
CA HIS A 351 7.33 -10.77 -0.63
C HIS A 351 8.25 -9.97 -1.57
N MET A 352 8.53 -8.70 -1.25
CA MET A 352 9.48 -7.89 -2.02
C MET A 352 10.89 -8.48 -2.06
N PHE A 353 11.32 -9.15 -0.99
CA PHE A 353 12.63 -9.81 -0.96
C PHE A 353 12.66 -11.07 -1.84
N ALA A 354 11.61 -11.88 -1.83
CA ALA A 354 11.48 -13.06 -2.69
C ALA A 354 11.51 -12.66 -4.16
N GLU A 355 10.68 -11.69 -4.55
CA GLU A 355 10.47 -11.33 -5.95
C GLU A 355 11.55 -10.45 -6.54
N CYS A 356 12.06 -9.49 -5.75
CA CYS A 356 12.96 -8.45 -6.24
C CYS A 356 14.33 -8.42 -5.52
N GLY A 357 14.58 -9.35 -4.61
CA GLY A 357 15.86 -9.49 -3.91
C GLY A 357 16.16 -8.34 -2.96
N VAL A 358 17.39 -8.31 -2.45
CA VAL A 358 17.84 -7.26 -1.53
C VAL A 358 17.88 -5.90 -2.21
N ILE A 359 18.10 -5.86 -3.54
CA ILE A 359 18.10 -4.62 -4.32
C ILE A 359 16.69 -4.03 -4.35
N GLY A 360 15.69 -4.82 -4.75
CA GLY A 360 14.29 -4.39 -4.77
C GLY A 360 13.77 -4.01 -3.39
N LEU A 361 14.06 -4.82 -2.37
CA LEU A 361 13.68 -4.50 -0.99
C LEU A 361 14.32 -3.19 -0.51
N SER A 362 15.60 -2.95 -0.81
CA SER A 362 16.30 -1.72 -0.43
C SER A 362 15.70 -0.50 -1.13
N ILE A 363 15.37 -0.62 -2.41
CA ILE A 363 14.69 0.42 -3.18
C ILE A 363 13.31 0.69 -2.59
N PHE A 364 12.51 -0.34 -2.32
CA PHE A 364 11.20 -0.22 -1.70
C PHE A 364 11.26 0.52 -0.36
N LEU A 365 12.18 0.13 0.54
CA LEU A 365 12.38 0.81 1.82
C LEU A 365 12.87 2.24 1.62
N GLY A 366 13.69 2.50 0.61
CA GLY A 366 14.07 3.85 0.19
C GLY A 366 12.88 4.69 -0.27
N MET A 367 11.93 4.11 -1.02
CA MET A 367 10.68 4.77 -1.41
C MET A 367 9.88 5.15 -0.16
N LEU A 368 9.70 4.23 0.78
CA LEU A 368 8.98 4.51 2.04
C LEU A 368 9.68 5.61 2.86
N TYR A 369 11.01 5.58 2.95
CA TYR A 369 11.78 6.64 3.60
C TYR A 369 11.54 8.00 2.96
N SER A 370 11.56 8.06 1.62
CA SER A 370 11.34 9.29 0.86
C SER A 370 9.93 9.88 1.07
N VAL A 371 8.93 9.00 1.23
CA VAL A 371 7.55 9.37 1.61
C VAL A 371 7.53 9.95 3.01
N LEU A 372 8.15 9.30 4.00
CA LEU A 372 8.21 9.81 5.38
C LEU A 372 8.93 11.17 5.47
N MET A 373 10.03 11.34 4.74
CA MET A 373 10.74 12.61 4.63
C MET A 373 9.84 13.70 4.05
N THR A 374 9.03 13.36 3.05
CA THR A 374 8.11 14.30 2.42
C THR A 374 6.95 14.68 3.35
N ILE A 375 6.37 13.73 4.10
CA ILE A 375 5.36 14.02 5.13
C ILE A 375 5.90 15.03 6.16
N SER A 376 7.17 14.90 6.55
CA SER A 376 7.78 15.76 7.57
C SER A 376 7.88 17.23 7.19
N LYS A 377 7.78 17.55 5.89
CA LYS A 377 7.82 18.91 5.36
C LYS A 377 6.45 19.57 5.29
N ILE A 378 5.37 18.83 5.57
CA ILE A 378 4.01 19.38 5.64
C ILE A 378 3.94 20.37 6.81
N SER A 379 3.60 21.63 6.49
CA SER A 379 3.58 22.74 7.45
C SER A 379 2.50 22.59 8.52
N ASN A 380 1.36 22.01 8.15
CA ASN A 380 0.27 21.71 9.07
C ASN A 380 0.66 20.54 9.98
N SER A 381 1.10 20.87 11.19
CA SER A 381 1.58 19.90 12.18
C SER A 381 0.58 18.80 12.54
N ARG A 382 -0.72 19.08 12.49
CA ARG A 382 -1.77 18.10 12.79
C ARG A 382 -1.92 17.11 11.65
N LEU A 383 -1.99 17.62 10.41
CA LEU A 383 -2.03 16.79 9.21
C LEU A 383 -0.76 15.94 9.08
N CYS A 384 0.40 16.54 9.30
CA CYS A 384 1.69 15.86 9.37
C CYS A 384 1.67 14.72 10.39
N PHE A 385 1.14 14.94 11.60
CA PHE A 385 1.00 13.89 12.61
C PHE A 385 0.06 12.76 12.15
N GLY A 386 -1.12 13.08 11.63
CA GLY A 386 -2.09 12.08 11.15
C GLY A 386 -1.54 11.22 10.00
N LEU A 387 -0.87 11.85 9.03
CA LEU A 387 -0.20 11.15 7.92
C LEU A 387 0.98 10.31 8.41
N THR A 388 1.78 10.82 9.35
CA THR A 388 2.88 10.06 9.95
C THR A 388 2.36 8.84 10.69
N LEU A 389 1.26 8.97 11.44
CA LEU A 389 0.63 7.86 12.13
C LEU A 389 0.08 6.80 11.14
N ALA A 390 -0.55 7.25 10.05
CA ALA A 390 -1.02 6.35 8.99
C ALA A 390 0.12 5.62 8.29
N PHE A 391 1.22 6.33 7.99
CA PHE A 391 2.44 5.76 7.42
C PHE A 391 3.00 4.63 8.30
N TRP A 392 3.18 4.89 9.60
CA TRP A 392 3.70 3.87 10.52
C TRP A 392 2.71 2.72 10.73
N THR A 393 1.41 3.01 10.71
CA THR A 393 0.37 1.98 10.76
C THR A 393 0.48 1.01 9.58
N LEU A 394 0.60 1.52 8.36
CA LEU A 394 0.83 0.72 7.16
C LEU A 394 2.16 -0.04 7.23
N THR A 395 3.22 0.60 7.73
CA THR A 395 4.55 0.00 7.89
C THR A 395 4.52 -1.21 8.82
N PHE A 396 3.94 -1.06 10.01
CA PHE A 396 3.89 -2.15 10.98
C PHE A 396 2.88 -3.23 10.59
N ALA A 397 1.71 -2.85 10.07
CA ALA A 397 0.74 -3.83 9.58
C ALA A 397 1.27 -4.63 8.38
N SER A 398 2.23 -4.08 7.62
CA SER A 398 2.91 -4.78 6.52
C SER A 398 3.85 -5.90 6.95
N LEU A 399 4.17 -6.02 8.25
CA LEU A 399 4.95 -7.14 8.79
C LEU A 399 4.15 -8.45 8.81
N SER A 400 2.82 -8.35 8.81
CA SER A 400 1.92 -9.52 8.87
C SER A 400 0.94 -9.58 7.71
N GLU A 401 0.97 -8.62 6.79
CA GLU A 401 0.08 -8.53 5.63
C GLU A 401 0.73 -7.77 4.46
N HIS A 402 0.12 -7.82 3.27
CA HIS A 402 0.60 -7.08 2.11
C HIS A 402 0.03 -5.64 2.00
N ARG A 403 0.21 -4.80 3.04
CA ARG A 403 -0.54 -3.52 3.18
C ARG A 403 -0.04 -2.39 2.31
N TRP A 404 1.28 -2.27 2.13
CA TRP A 404 1.86 -1.14 1.40
C TRP A 404 1.51 -1.12 -0.09
N VAL A 405 1.24 -2.28 -0.67
CA VAL A 405 0.84 -2.37 -2.08
C VAL A 405 -0.67 -2.55 -2.23
N SER A 406 -1.40 -3.04 -1.22
CA SER A 406 -2.85 -3.23 -1.34
C SER A 406 -3.60 -1.90 -1.55
N PRO A 407 -4.32 -1.72 -2.68
CA PRO A 407 -5.03 -0.48 -2.97
C PRO A 407 -6.07 -0.13 -1.90
N SER A 408 -6.73 -1.12 -1.31
CA SER A 408 -7.70 -0.90 -0.23
C SER A 408 -7.11 -0.20 1.01
N ASN A 409 -5.78 -0.17 1.15
CA ASN A 409 -5.10 0.38 2.32
C ASN A 409 -4.18 1.54 1.96
N ALA A 410 -3.29 1.34 1.00
CA ALA A 410 -2.28 2.32 0.64
C ALA A 410 -2.86 3.46 -0.22
N LEU A 411 -3.79 3.17 -1.12
CA LEU A 411 -4.36 4.17 -2.03
C LEU A 411 -5.01 5.37 -1.32
N PRO A 412 -5.92 5.21 -0.33
CA PRO A 412 -6.47 6.36 0.39
C PRO A 412 -5.39 7.19 1.09
N PHE A 413 -4.33 6.54 1.61
CA PHE A 413 -3.19 7.24 2.18
C PHE A 413 -2.44 8.07 1.13
N PHE A 414 -2.10 7.50 -0.03
CA PHE A 414 -1.36 8.21 -1.08
C PHE A 414 -2.18 9.30 -1.77
N LEU A 415 -3.49 9.12 -1.93
CA LEU A 415 -4.39 10.17 -2.42
C LEU A 415 -4.43 11.35 -1.46
N ILE A 416 -4.54 11.10 -0.15
CA ILE A 416 -4.55 12.18 0.86
C ILE A 416 -3.18 12.84 0.93
N LEU A 417 -2.08 12.07 0.86
CA LEU A 417 -0.73 12.63 0.83
C LEU A 417 -0.53 13.51 -0.41
N LEU A 418 -0.94 13.06 -1.60
CA LEU A 418 -0.91 13.86 -2.82
C LEU A 418 -1.64 15.20 -2.62
N LEU A 419 -2.88 15.16 -2.13
CA LEU A 419 -3.69 16.36 -1.91
C LEU A 419 -3.09 17.28 -0.85
N ALA A 420 -2.49 16.71 0.21
CA ALA A 420 -1.75 17.46 1.21
C ALA A 420 -0.55 18.19 0.61
N LEU A 421 0.21 17.54 -0.30
CA LEU A 421 1.38 18.15 -0.93
C LEU A 421 1.00 19.25 -1.92
N ILE A 422 -0.13 19.09 -2.62
CA ILE A 422 -0.71 20.15 -3.46
C ILE A 422 -1.09 21.35 -2.60
N GLU A 423 -1.79 21.13 -1.48
CA GLU A 423 -2.19 22.20 -0.55
C GLU A 423 -0.99 22.92 0.08
N ASN A 424 0.08 22.20 0.46
CA ASN A 424 1.23 22.81 1.15
C ASN A 424 2.18 23.59 0.23
N GLY A 425 1.95 23.63 -1.08
CA GLY A 425 2.76 24.45 -1.99
C GLY A 425 4.23 24.01 -2.09
N GLU A 426 4.59 22.78 -1.71
CA GLU A 426 5.89 22.18 -2.05
C GLU A 426 6.13 22.11 -3.56
N VAL A 427 5.08 22.40 -4.34
CA VAL A 427 5.10 22.48 -5.80
C VAL A 427 5.38 23.90 -6.32
N ALA A 428 5.40 24.92 -5.47
CA ALA A 428 5.44 26.34 -5.88
C ALA A 428 6.76 27.10 -5.57
N GLN A 429 7.72 26.55 -4.82
CA GLN A 429 8.88 27.33 -4.34
C GLN A 429 10.15 27.33 -5.22
N VAL A 430 10.13 26.85 -6.47
CA VAL A 430 11.36 26.79 -7.30
C VAL A 430 11.39 27.79 -8.47
N THR A 431 10.32 28.52 -8.76
CA THR A 431 10.32 29.44 -9.90
C THR A 431 9.63 30.73 -9.53
N HIS A 432 10.38 31.73 -9.05
CA HIS A 432 10.15 33.15 -9.36
C HIS A 432 11.22 34.11 -8.79
N GLU A 433 12.23 33.66 -8.03
CA GLU A 433 13.29 34.55 -7.51
C GLU A 433 14.65 34.47 -8.22
N GLU A 434 14.80 33.66 -9.27
CA GLU A 434 16.09 33.55 -10.03
C GLU A 434 15.92 33.63 -11.57
N LEU A 435 15.14 34.60 -12.04
CA LEU A 435 15.18 35.15 -13.41
C LEU A 435 14.97 36.67 -13.33
#